data_AF-A0A7C4CBF4-F1
#
_entry.id   AF-A0A7C4CBF4-F1
#
_cell.length_a   1.000
_cell.length_b   1.000
_cell.length_c   1.000
_cell.angle_alpha   90.00
_cell.angle_beta   90.00
_cell.angle_gamma   90.00
#
_symmetry.space_group_name_H-M   'P 1'
#
loop_
_entity.id
_entity.type
_entity.pdbx_description
1 polymer ?
#
loop_
_entity_poly.entity_id
_entity_poly.type
_entity_poly.pdbx_seq_one_letter_code
_entity_poly.pdbx_strand_id
1 'polypeptide(L)'
;MTLGIVLGAAVIQAVRAGKAGGMGLPLFEGAGVIVAAAGATGLSGPLAQALSMQKATVMIVLFVVFGVLAFVIGRLLFSATNWSFQSMDGFFGFVWGVAMGWAIAHMVLRIMIESQGTNGPVATGMDNAIIAREVFQFRTWNSLMQLLFKAKLGPEFNPDVG
;
A
#
# COMPACT_ATOMS: atom_id res chain seq x y z
N MET A 1 15.02 5.06 6.23
CA MET A 1 13.64 5.36 6.68
C MET A 1 12.62 4.43 6.05
N THR A 2 12.52 4.35 4.71
CA THR A 2 11.55 3.49 4.00
C THR A 2 11.64 2.01 4.39
N LEU A 3 12.84 1.43 4.41
CA LEU A 3 13.06 0.05 4.87
C LEU A 3 12.61 -0.18 6.33
N GLY A 4 12.82 0.80 7.21
CA GLY A 4 12.39 0.71 8.60
C GLY A 4 10.87 0.66 8.74
N ILE A 5 10.15 1.43 7.91
CA ILE A 5 8.67 1.38 7.84
C ILE A 5 8.21 0.01 7.35
N VAL A 6 8.81 -0.48 6.26
CA VAL A 6 8.46 -1.78 5.67
C VAL A 6 8.70 -2.91 6.66
N LEU A 7 9.89 -2.97 7.26
CA LEU A 7 10.26 -4.00 8.25
C LEU A 7 9.39 -3.91 9.51
N GLY A 8 9.14 -2.70 10.01
CA GLY A 8 8.29 -2.51 11.19
C GLY A 8 6.87 -3.03 10.95
N ALA A 9 6.26 -2.67 9.83
CA ALA A 9 4.95 -3.17 9.44
C ALA A 9 4.93 -4.69 9.26
N ALA A 10 5.94 -5.25 8.60
CA ALA A 10 6.09 -6.70 8.38
C ALA A 10 6.17 -7.47 9.69
N VAL A 11 7.01 -7.03 10.63
CA VAL A 11 7.17 -7.67 11.94
C VAL A 11 5.89 -7.57 12.76
N ILE A 12 5.26 -6.40 12.81
CA ILE A 12 4.00 -6.19 13.54
C ILE A 12 2.92 -7.14 13.01
N GLN A 13 2.76 -7.24 11.69
CA GLN A 13 1.74 -8.10 11.10
C GLN A 13 2.06 -9.58 11.23
N ALA A 14 3.32 -9.99 11.16
CA ALA A 14 3.74 -11.36 11.43
C ALA A 14 3.37 -11.80 12.87
N VAL A 15 3.67 -10.96 13.86
CA VAL A 15 3.34 -11.21 15.27
C VAL A 15 1.82 -11.22 15.47
N ARG A 16 1.09 -10.31 14.84
CA ARG A 16 -0.39 -10.27 14.92
C ARG A 16 -1.03 -11.50 14.30
N ALA A 17 -0.57 -11.94 13.13
CA ALA A 17 -1.09 -13.14 12.47
C ALA A 17 -0.89 -14.40 13.33
N GLY A 18 0.30 -14.55 13.91
CA GLY A 18 0.62 -15.67 14.80
C GLY A 18 -0.17 -15.69 16.10
N LYS A 19 -0.53 -14.51 16.66
CA LYS A 19 -1.31 -14.41 17.89
C LYS A 19 -2.83 -14.43 17.68
N ALA A 20 -3.32 -13.85 16.59
CA ALA A 20 -4.74 -13.74 16.28
C ALA A 20 -5.30 -15.00 15.59
N GLY A 21 -4.45 -15.97 15.24
CA GLY A 21 -4.86 -17.27 14.70
C GLY A 21 -5.34 -17.22 13.24
N GLY A 22 -4.88 -16.26 12.45
CA GLY A 22 -5.24 -16.19 11.03
C GLY A 22 -4.52 -15.10 10.24
N MET A 23 -4.01 -15.45 9.07
CA MET A 23 -3.42 -14.49 8.13
C MET A 23 -4.45 -13.60 7.41
N GLY A 24 -5.74 -13.95 7.45
CA GLY A 24 -6.79 -13.22 6.74
C GLY A 24 -6.89 -11.76 7.17
N LEU A 25 -6.67 -11.47 8.46
CA LEU A 25 -6.69 -10.09 8.96
C LEU A 25 -5.55 -9.24 8.35
N PRO A 26 -4.26 -9.63 8.46
CA PRO A 26 -3.17 -8.95 7.75
C PRO A 26 -3.40 -8.78 6.24
N LEU A 27 -3.98 -9.79 5.58
CA LEU A 27 -4.31 -9.73 4.15
C LEU A 27 -5.32 -8.60 3.87
N PHE A 28 -6.47 -8.61 4.54
CA PHE A 28 -7.51 -7.62 4.28
C PHE A 28 -7.08 -6.20 4.66
N GLU A 29 -6.36 -6.06 5.77
CA GLU A 29 -5.76 -4.79 6.18
C GLU A 29 -4.73 -4.31 5.15
N GLY A 30 -3.84 -5.20 4.69
CA GLY A 30 -2.82 -4.89 3.69
C GLY A 30 -3.43 -4.44 2.35
N ALA A 31 -4.39 -5.21 1.84
CA ALA A 31 -5.14 -4.86 0.62
C ALA A 31 -5.89 -3.53 0.80
N GLY A 32 -6.55 -3.32 1.94
CA GLY A 32 -7.26 -2.09 2.25
C GLY A 32 -6.34 -0.87 2.33
N VAL A 33 -5.14 -1.00 2.91
CA VAL A 33 -4.13 0.07 2.94
C VAL A 33 -3.62 0.41 1.53
N ILE A 34 -3.46 -0.59 0.65
CA ILE A 34 -3.11 -0.35 -0.76
C ILE A 34 -4.22 0.45 -1.47
N VAL A 35 -5.48 0.06 -1.28
CA VAL A 35 -6.64 0.79 -1.83
C VAL A 35 -6.72 2.20 -1.25
N ALA A 36 -6.47 2.37 0.05
CA ALA A 36 -6.41 3.67 0.70
C ALA A 36 -5.31 4.57 0.11
N ALA A 37 -4.12 4.02 -0.13
CA ALA A 37 -3.01 4.74 -0.76
C ALA A 37 -3.35 5.18 -2.20
N ALA A 38 -3.93 4.28 -2.99
CA ALA A 38 -4.37 4.57 -4.35
C ALA A 38 -5.48 5.64 -4.37
N GLY A 39 -6.50 5.50 -3.53
CA GLY A 39 -7.61 6.45 -3.40
C GLY A 39 -7.15 7.83 -2.94
N ALA A 40 -6.29 7.89 -1.90
CA ALA A 40 -5.73 9.16 -1.43
C ALA A 40 -4.89 9.84 -2.51
N THR A 41 -4.10 9.09 -3.26
CA THR A 41 -3.29 9.63 -4.37
C THR A 41 -4.18 10.17 -5.49
N GLY A 42 -5.20 9.42 -5.90
CA GLY A 42 -6.10 9.82 -7.00
C GLY A 42 -7.02 10.99 -6.66
N LEU A 43 -7.53 11.06 -5.43
CA LEU A 43 -8.53 12.07 -5.03
C LEU A 43 -7.91 13.34 -4.42
N SER A 44 -6.65 13.29 -3.96
CA SER A 44 -6.02 14.44 -3.29
C SER A 44 -5.94 15.69 -4.16
N GLY A 45 -5.69 15.57 -5.47
CA GLY A 45 -5.61 16.71 -6.39
C GLY A 45 -6.94 17.46 -6.56
N PRO A 46 -8.01 16.79 -7.04
CA PRO A 46 -9.32 17.41 -7.20
C PRO A 46 -9.88 18.00 -5.89
N LEU A 47 -9.72 17.29 -4.76
CA LEU A 47 -10.20 17.77 -3.48
C LEU A 47 -9.39 18.94 -2.93
N ALA A 48 -8.06 18.95 -3.13
CA ALA A 48 -7.23 20.09 -2.77
C ALA A 48 -7.63 21.36 -3.53
N GLN A 49 -7.94 21.22 -4.83
CA GLN A 49 -8.43 22.33 -5.63
C GLN A 49 -9.80 22.82 -5.14
N ALA A 50 -10.75 21.91 -4.89
CA ALA A 50 -12.09 22.26 -4.42
C ALA A 50 -12.09 22.95 -3.04
N LEU A 51 -11.18 22.55 -2.14
CA LEU A 51 -11.09 23.06 -0.78
C LEU A 51 -10.08 24.20 -0.62
N SER A 52 -9.37 24.58 -1.69
CA SER A 52 -8.25 25.55 -1.65
C SER A 52 -7.19 25.19 -0.60
N MET A 53 -6.89 23.89 -0.45
CA MET A 53 -5.91 23.37 0.52
C MET A 53 -4.66 22.85 -0.19
N GLN A 54 -3.54 22.75 0.53
CA GLN A 54 -2.35 22.09 0.00
C GLN A 54 -2.63 20.60 -0.26
N LYS A 55 -2.25 20.10 -1.44
CA LYS A 55 -2.46 18.71 -1.86
C LYS A 55 -1.86 17.69 -0.89
N ALA A 56 -0.68 17.96 -0.35
CA ALA A 56 -0.06 17.11 0.66
C ALA A 56 -0.95 16.94 1.90
N THR A 57 -1.54 18.01 2.41
CA THR A 57 -2.45 17.99 3.57
C THR A 57 -3.70 17.14 3.28
N VAL A 58 -4.33 17.35 2.12
CA VAL A 58 -5.51 16.56 1.72
C VAL A 58 -5.16 15.08 1.55
N MET A 59 -4.00 14.78 0.96
CA MET A 59 -3.53 13.41 0.81
C MET A 59 -3.33 12.71 2.16
N ILE A 60 -2.75 13.39 3.16
CA ILE A 60 -2.62 12.86 4.53
C ILE A 60 -4.00 12.54 5.10
N VAL A 61 -4.93 13.49 5.04
CA VAL A 61 -6.28 13.33 5.60
C VAL A 61 -7.00 12.15 4.94
N LEU A 62 -7.01 12.09 3.61
CA LEU A 62 -7.63 11.00 2.86
C LEU A 62 -7.01 9.64 3.19
N PHE A 63 -5.68 9.57 3.26
CA PHE A 63 -4.98 8.32 3.56
C PHE A 63 -5.31 7.82 4.97
N VAL A 64 -5.38 8.72 5.96
CA VAL A 64 -5.78 8.36 7.33
C VAL A 64 -7.23 7.90 7.37
N VAL A 65 -8.16 8.64 6.75
CA VAL A 65 -9.59 8.29 6.74
C VAL A 65 -9.82 6.95 6.04
N PHE A 66 -9.28 6.77 4.83
CA PHE A 66 -9.40 5.50 4.11
C PHE A 66 -8.65 4.37 4.80
N GLY A 67 -7.51 4.65 5.44
CA GLY A 67 -6.77 3.66 6.24
C GLY A 67 -7.61 3.15 7.41
N VAL A 68 -8.23 4.04 8.19
CA VAL A 68 -9.12 3.66 9.30
C VAL A 68 -10.29 2.83 8.78
N LEU A 69 -10.94 3.26 7.69
CA LEU A 69 -12.03 2.49 7.08
C LEU A 69 -11.56 1.11 6.60
N ALA A 70 -10.37 1.02 6.00
CA ALA A 70 -9.77 -0.24 5.58
C ALA A 70 -9.55 -1.20 6.76
N PHE A 71 -9.08 -0.71 7.91
CA PHE A 71 -8.92 -1.55 9.11
C PHE A 71 -10.27 -2.04 9.65
N VAL A 72 -11.29 -1.18 9.67
CA VAL A 72 -12.65 -1.57 10.10
C VAL A 72 -13.23 -2.63 9.17
N ILE A 73 -13.20 -2.39 7.86
CA ILE A 73 -13.69 -3.33 6.84
C ILE A 73 -12.90 -4.63 6.89
N GLY A 74 -11.57 -4.57 7.00
CA GLY A 74 -10.72 -5.75 7.07
C GLY A 74 -11.03 -6.62 8.29
N ARG A 75 -11.33 -6.01 9.44
CA ARG A 75 -11.80 -6.75 10.62
C ARG A 75 -13.16 -7.39 10.40
N LEU A 76 -14.10 -6.70 9.76
CA LEU A 76 -15.42 -7.27 9.44
C LEU A 76 -15.28 -8.46 8.48
N LEU A 77 -14.51 -8.32 7.40
CA LEU A 77 -14.22 -9.40 6.45
C LEU A 77 -13.53 -10.58 7.13
N PHE A 78 -12.57 -10.33 8.01
CA PHE A 78 -11.93 -11.38 8.77
C PHE A 78 -12.90 -12.09 9.71
N SER A 79 -13.76 -11.36 10.43
CA SER A 79 -14.75 -11.98 11.32
C SER A 79 -15.76 -12.86 10.58
N ALA A 80 -16.09 -12.51 9.34
CA ALA A 80 -17.00 -13.27 8.49
C ALA A 80 -16.35 -14.53 7.90
N THR A 81 -15.05 -14.47 7.58
CA THR A 81 -14.35 -15.55 6.86
C THR A 81 -13.51 -16.46 7.76
N ASN A 82 -12.98 -15.92 8.86
CA ASN A 82 -11.99 -16.54 9.74
C ASN A 82 -10.84 -17.23 8.98
N TRP A 83 -10.40 -16.63 7.88
CA TRP A 83 -9.46 -17.26 6.97
C TRP A 83 -8.05 -17.38 7.59
N SER A 84 -7.56 -18.62 7.66
CA SER A 84 -6.26 -19.00 8.24
C SER A 84 -5.61 -20.12 7.42
N PHE A 85 -4.27 -20.15 7.37
CA PHE A 85 -3.44 -21.28 6.93
C PHE A 85 -2.70 -21.95 8.10
N GLN A 86 -3.17 -21.72 9.33
CA GLN A 86 -2.66 -22.32 10.56
C GLN A 86 -1.14 -22.13 10.72
N SER A 87 -0.35 -23.18 10.48
CA SER A 87 1.10 -23.19 10.63
C SER A 87 1.83 -22.14 9.76
N MET A 88 1.22 -21.70 8.66
CA MET A 88 1.79 -20.68 7.77
C MET A 88 1.30 -19.26 8.05
N ASP A 89 0.44 -19.05 9.05
CA ASP A 89 -0.16 -17.73 9.30
C ASP A 89 0.89 -16.65 9.61
N GLY A 90 1.93 -16.99 10.35
CA GLY A 90 3.04 -16.06 10.64
C GLY A 90 3.82 -15.66 9.39
N PHE A 91 4.08 -16.61 8.48
CA PHE A 91 4.78 -16.35 7.23
C PHE A 91 3.97 -15.45 6.30
N PHE A 92 2.71 -15.77 6.06
CA PHE A 92 1.87 -14.93 5.21
C PHE A 92 1.52 -13.59 5.87
N GLY A 93 1.37 -13.55 7.20
CA GLY A 93 1.25 -12.30 7.95
C GLY A 93 2.46 -11.39 7.74
N PHE A 94 3.67 -11.96 7.71
CA PHE A 94 4.88 -11.21 7.35
C PHE A 94 4.82 -10.69 5.91
N VAL A 95 4.48 -11.54 4.93
CA VAL A 95 4.39 -11.15 3.50
C VAL A 95 3.39 -10.02 3.30
N TRP A 96 2.18 -10.13 3.86
CA TRP A 96 1.17 -9.08 3.77
C TRP A 96 1.57 -7.82 4.54
N GLY A 97 2.30 -7.98 5.65
CA GLY A 97 2.89 -6.85 6.36
C GLY A 97 3.98 -6.12 5.56
N VAL A 98 4.79 -6.83 4.76
CA VAL A 98 5.72 -6.21 3.81
C VAL A 98 4.95 -5.40 2.76
N ALA A 99 3.90 -5.96 2.16
CA ALA A 99 3.07 -5.27 1.18
C ALA A 99 2.41 -4.00 1.77
N MET A 100 1.85 -4.12 2.98
CA MET A 100 1.27 -2.99 3.71
C MET A 100 2.33 -1.92 4.03
N GLY A 101 3.48 -2.33 4.55
CA GLY A 101 4.59 -1.43 4.86
C GLY A 101 5.12 -0.71 3.63
N TRP A 102 5.13 -1.38 2.47
CA TRP A 102 5.51 -0.80 1.19
C TRP A 102 4.53 0.30 0.76
N ALA A 103 3.22 0.05 0.88
CA ALA A 103 2.19 1.06 0.60
C ALA A 103 2.31 2.29 1.54
N ILE A 104 2.58 2.07 2.82
CA ILE A 104 2.81 3.17 3.78
C ILE A 104 4.07 3.95 3.41
N ALA A 105 5.18 3.26 3.13
CA ALA A 105 6.44 3.90 2.74
C ALA A 105 6.29 4.70 1.43
N HIS A 106 5.51 4.18 0.47
CA HIS A 106 5.15 4.89 -0.76
C HIS A 106 4.42 6.20 -0.44
N MET A 107 3.39 6.15 0.41
CA MET A 107 2.62 7.33 0.79
C MET A 107 3.48 8.37 1.52
N VAL A 108 4.34 7.94 2.44
CA VAL A 108 5.27 8.84 3.14
C VAL A 108 6.18 9.56 2.15
N LEU A 109 6.81 8.85 1.21
CA LEU A 109 7.65 9.47 0.19
C LEU A 109 6.86 10.46 -0.68
N ARG A 110 5.66 10.07 -1.11
CA ARG A 110 4.80 10.93 -1.94
C ARG A 110 4.40 12.21 -1.23
N ILE A 111 4.00 12.11 0.04
CA ILE A 111 3.65 13.27 0.86
C ILE A 111 4.88 14.19 1.04
N MET A 112 6.06 13.63 1.31
CA MET A 112 7.28 14.42 1.46
C MET A 112 7.63 15.18 0.17
N ILE A 113 7.60 14.51 -0.97
CA ILE A 113 7.90 15.13 -2.27
C ILE A 113 6.86 16.20 -2.62
N GLU A 114 5.57 15.94 -2.38
CA GLU A 114 4.52 16.93 -2.60
C GLU A 114 4.66 18.15 -1.67
N SER A 115 5.18 17.95 -0.44
CA SER A 115 5.40 19.05 0.51
C SER A 115 6.64 19.90 0.19
N GLN A 116 7.71 19.29 -0.31
CA GLN A 116 8.99 19.95 -0.58
C GLN A 116 9.12 20.44 -2.03
N GLY A 117 8.24 19.97 -2.92
CA GLY A 117 8.35 20.16 -4.36
C GLY A 117 9.30 19.16 -5.03
N THR A 118 9.24 19.10 -6.36
CA THR A 118 10.02 18.14 -7.18
C THR A 118 11.53 18.36 -7.13
N ASN A 119 11.98 19.53 -6.69
CA ASN A 119 13.39 19.88 -6.53
C ASN A 119 13.85 19.82 -5.06
N GLY A 120 13.02 19.27 -4.17
CA GLY A 120 13.31 19.15 -2.76
C GLY A 120 14.38 18.09 -2.46
N PRO A 121 15.04 18.16 -1.29
CA PRO A 121 16.12 17.24 -0.89
C PRO A 121 15.75 15.76 -0.99
N VAL A 122 14.49 15.41 -0.70
CA VAL A 122 14.00 14.02 -0.78
C VAL A 122 13.90 13.56 -2.23
N ALA A 123 13.39 14.41 -3.13
CA ALA A 123 13.25 14.08 -4.55
C ALA A 123 14.63 13.94 -5.21
N THR A 124 15.56 14.87 -4.93
CA THR A 124 16.93 14.78 -5.46
C THR A 124 17.71 13.60 -4.89
N GLY A 125 17.44 13.21 -3.63
CA GLY A 125 18.08 12.05 -3.00
C GLY A 125 17.62 10.70 -3.55
N MET A 126 16.44 10.62 -4.17
CA MET A 126 15.91 9.36 -4.73
C MET A 126 16.74 8.80 -5.89
N ASP A 127 17.46 9.65 -6.60
CA ASP A 127 18.33 9.24 -7.71
C ASP A 127 19.55 8.44 -7.24
N ASN A 128 19.85 8.46 -5.94
CA ASN A 128 20.91 7.64 -5.34
C ASN A 128 20.36 6.51 -4.45
N ALA A 129 19.06 6.50 -4.15
CA ALA A 129 18.42 5.52 -3.26
C ALA A 129 17.57 4.51 -4.05
N ILE A 130 18.18 3.40 -4.48
CA ILE A 130 17.53 2.34 -5.28
C ILE A 130 16.21 1.88 -4.66
N ILE A 131 16.21 1.60 -3.35
CA ILE A 131 15.03 1.08 -2.65
C ILE A 131 13.93 2.15 -2.56
N ALA A 132 14.27 3.41 -2.27
CA ALA A 132 13.28 4.48 -2.23
C ALA A 132 12.67 4.73 -3.62
N ARG A 133 13.48 4.62 -4.68
CA ARG A 133 12.99 4.69 -6.06
C ARG A 133 12.05 3.55 -6.39
N GLU A 134 12.38 2.33 -6.02
CA GLU A 134 11.53 1.17 -6.27
C GLU A 134 10.22 1.28 -5.48
N VAL A 135 10.27 1.73 -4.23
CA VAL A 135 9.06 1.99 -3.42
C VAL A 135 8.18 3.09 -4.03
N PHE A 136 8.78 4.14 -4.57
CA PHE A 136 8.04 5.25 -5.14
C PHE A 136 7.50 4.96 -6.55
N GLN A 137 8.28 4.31 -7.41
CA GLN A 137 7.98 4.15 -8.83
C GLN A 137 7.43 2.76 -9.20
N PHE A 138 7.54 1.78 -8.30
CA PHE A 138 7.13 0.38 -8.54
C PHE A 138 7.67 -0.18 -9.87
N ARG A 139 8.92 0.16 -10.24
CA ARG A 139 9.45 -0.16 -11.58
C ARG A 139 9.49 -1.67 -11.79
N THR A 140 10.05 -2.43 -10.84
CA THR A 140 10.18 -3.88 -10.94
C THR A 140 8.82 -4.55 -10.99
N TRP A 141 7.86 -4.10 -10.17
CA TRP A 141 6.48 -4.61 -10.22
C TRP A 141 5.82 -4.36 -11.57
N ASN A 142 5.92 -3.15 -12.10
CA ASN A 142 5.35 -2.79 -13.39
C ASN A 142 6.01 -3.60 -14.53
N SER A 143 7.33 -3.80 -14.49
CA SER A 143 8.03 -4.65 -15.45
C SER A 143 7.58 -6.11 -15.36
N LEU A 144 7.41 -6.64 -14.15
CA LEU A 144 6.94 -8.01 -13.94
C LEU A 144 5.51 -8.21 -14.43
N MET A 145 4.60 -7.28 -14.13
CA MET A 145 3.23 -7.31 -14.64
C MET A 145 3.18 -7.22 -16.16
N GLN A 146 3.99 -6.35 -16.77
CA GLN A 146 4.10 -6.28 -18.23
C GLN A 146 4.60 -7.60 -18.84
N LEU A 147 5.54 -8.29 -18.19
CA LEU A 147 5.99 -9.62 -18.63
C LEU A 147 4.89 -10.66 -18.51
N LEU A 148 4.12 -10.67 -17.41
CA LEU A 148 2.98 -11.58 -17.23
C LEU A 148 1.88 -11.34 -18.27
N PHE A 149 1.55 -10.07 -18.56
CA PHE A 149 0.60 -9.73 -19.61
C PHE A 149 1.10 -10.10 -21.01
N LYS A 150 2.38 -9.87 -21.30
CA LYS A 150 3.00 -10.33 -22.56
C LYS A 150 3.00 -11.85 -22.70
N ALA A 151 3.12 -12.58 -21.59
CA ALA A 151 3.04 -14.03 -21.55
C ALA A 151 1.61 -14.58 -21.67
N LYS A 152 0.57 -13.73 -21.82
CA LYS A 152 -0.86 -14.10 -21.76
C LYS A 152 -1.26 -14.86 -20.49
N LEU A 153 -0.54 -14.64 -19.39
CA LEU A 153 -0.85 -15.23 -18.08
C LEU A 153 -1.70 -14.29 -17.21
N GLY A 154 -2.03 -13.09 -17.73
CA GLY A 154 -2.97 -12.17 -17.10
C GLY A 154 -4.42 -12.56 -17.41
N PRO A 155 -5.39 -12.18 -16.56
CA PRO A 155 -6.81 -12.38 -16.86
C PRO A 155 -7.17 -11.70 -18.19
N GLU A 156 -7.71 -12.47 -19.13
CA GLU A 156 -8.19 -11.94 -20.41
C GLU A 156 -9.41 -11.06 -20.12
N PHE A 157 -9.26 -9.75 -20.30
CA PHE A 157 -10.40 -8.84 -20.32
C PHE A 157 -11.18 -9.14 -21.60
N ASN A 158 -12.31 -9.84 -21.47
CA ASN A 158 -13.26 -9.97 -22.56
C ASN A 158 -14.18 -8.72 -22.54
N PRO A 159 -14.04 -7.79 -23.49
CA PRO A 159 -14.88 -6.59 -23.54
C PRO A 159 -16.36 -6.89 -23.83
N ASP A 160 -16.72 -8.13 -24.17
CA ASP A 160 -18.08 -8.54 -24.51
C ASP A 160 -18.89 -9.11 -23.33
N VAL A 161 -18.31 -9.14 -22.12
CA VAL A 161 -19.02 -9.45 -20.86
C VAL A 161 -18.99 -8.23 -19.95
N GLY A 162 -19.86 -7.27 -20.27
CA GLY A 162 -20.24 -6.12 -19.44
C GLY A 162 -21.74 -6.13 -19.18
#